data_AF-A0A8B8ATQ1-F1
#
_entry.id   AF-A0A8B8ATQ1-F1
#
_cell.length_a   1.000
_cell.length_b   1.000
_cell.length_c   1.000
_cell.angle_alpha   90.00
_cell.angle_beta   90.00
_cell.angle_gamma   90.00
#
_symmetry.space_group_name_H-M   'P 1'
#
loop_
_entity.id
_entity.type
_entity.pdbx_description
1 polymer ?
#
loop_
_entity_poly.entity_id
_entity_poly.type
_entity_poly.pdbx_seq_one_letter_code
_entity_poly.pdbx_strand_id
1 'polypeptide(L)'
;MECFVFVFLCIFAMCYGQICSGPGAGPVVCCSGYVWVDSSKSCEPCAVGFFGPKCAISCGYPTYGEDCQSTCLCSKELCHFVLGCFENQHEGRYGFLKWRFIRCNATK
;
A
#
# COMPACT_ATOMS: atom_id res chain seq x y z
N MET A 1 -34.59 12.23 -1.88
CA MET A 1 -33.77 11.24 -1.14
C MET A 1 -32.75 10.56 -2.04
N GLU A 2 -33.06 10.39 -3.34
CA GLU A 2 -32.12 9.88 -4.36
C GLU A 2 -30.77 10.62 -4.46
N CYS A 3 -30.72 11.95 -4.29
CA CYS A 3 -29.48 12.70 -4.50
C CYS A 3 -28.35 12.36 -3.51
N PHE A 4 -28.68 11.97 -2.27
CA PHE A 4 -27.66 11.69 -1.25
C PHE A 4 -26.92 10.38 -1.55
N VAL A 5 -27.62 9.41 -2.15
CA VAL A 5 -27.05 8.11 -2.55
C VAL A 5 -26.03 8.28 -3.68
N PHE A 6 -26.33 9.13 -4.67
CA PHE A 6 -25.40 9.42 -5.76
C PHE A 6 -24.12 10.12 -5.27
N VAL A 7 -24.24 11.02 -4.29
CA VAL A 7 -23.07 11.68 -3.69
C VAL A 7 -22.17 10.66 -2.98
N PHE A 8 -22.74 9.74 -2.21
CA PHE A 8 -22.01 8.65 -1.53
C PHE A 8 -21.30 7.69 -2.49
N LEU A 9 -21.94 7.33 -3.60
CA LEU A 9 -21.32 6.47 -4.61
C LEU A 9 -20.14 7.14 -5.32
N CYS A 10 -20.25 8.45 -5.59
CA CYS A 10 -19.17 9.20 -6.21
C CYS A 10 -17.93 9.36 -5.30
N ILE A 11 -18.11 9.61 -4.00
CA ILE A 11 -17.00 9.66 -3.05
C ILE A 11 -16.35 8.28 -2.82
N PHE A 12 -17.13 7.20 -2.81
CA PHE A 12 -16.55 5.85 -2.80
C PHE A 12 -15.76 5.56 -4.09
N ALA A 13 -16.29 5.91 -5.26
CA ALA A 13 -15.62 5.67 -6.55
C ALA A 13 -14.29 6.41 -6.69
N MET A 14 -14.17 7.64 -6.17
CA MET A 14 -12.92 8.41 -6.20
C MET A 14 -11.87 7.89 -5.20
N CYS A 15 -12.28 7.24 -4.10
CA CYS A 15 -11.37 6.63 -3.12
C CYS A 15 -10.88 5.21 -3.52
N TYR A 16 -11.47 4.58 -4.54
CA TYR A 16 -10.96 3.33 -5.11
C TYR A 16 -10.03 3.56 -6.32
N GLY A 17 -9.78 4.82 -6.68
CA GLY A 17 -8.90 5.18 -7.78
C GLY A 17 -7.45 4.79 -7.46
N GLN A 18 -6.93 3.78 -8.17
CA GLN A 18 -5.53 3.34 -8.04
C GLN A 18 -4.55 4.23 -8.83
N ILE A 19 -5.09 5.16 -9.64
CA ILE A 19 -4.35 6.05 -10.55
C ILE A 19 -4.43 7.48 -10.00
N CYS A 20 -3.27 8.07 -9.72
CA CYS A 20 -3.14 9.43 -9.19
C CYS A 20 -2.90 10.47 -10.31
N SER A 21 -2.49 10.03 -11.51
CA SER A 21 -2.49 10.85 -12.72
C SER A 21 -2.74 10.00 -13.96
N GLY A 22 -3.83 10.28 -14.68
CA GLY A 22 -4.14 9.76 -16.01
C GLY A 22 -5.42 10.40 -16.58
N PRO A 23 -5.78 10.15 -17.86
CA PRO A 23 -4.97 10.12 -19.07
C PRO A 23 -4.95 11.52 -19.74
N GLY A 24 -3.80 12.19 -19.68
CA GLY A 24 -3.41 13.29 -20.58
C GLY A 24 -2.18 12.84 -21.40
N ALA A 25 -1.48 13.77 -22.07
CA ALA A 25 -0.27 13.48 -22.85
C ALA A 25 0.98 13.16 -21.97
N GLY A 26 0.81 12.43 -20.88
CA GLY A 26 1.86 12.13 -19.90
C GLY A 26 1.83 10.68 -19.39
N PRO A 27 2.91 10.24 -18.72
CA PRO A 27 3.02 8.89 -18.18
C PRO A 27 1.98 8.65 -17.07
N VAL A 28 1.38 7.46 -17.04
CA VAL A 28 0.42 7.09 -16.00
C VAL A 28 1.15 6.93 -14.67
N VAL A 29 0.70 7.66 -13.65
CA VAL A 29 1.27 7.60 -12.30
C VAL A 29 0.25 6.99 -11.35
N CYS A 30 0.62 5.88 -10.73
CA CYS A 30 -0.15 5.22 -9.69
C CYS A 30 0.03 5.93 -8.35
N CYS A 31 -0.94 5.76 -7.46
CA CYS A 31 -0.84 6.30 -6.10
C CYS A 31 0.23 5.57 -5.27
N SER A 32 0.69 6.18 -4.18
CA SER A 32 1.68 5.59 -3.26
C SER A 32 1.27 4.17 -2.85
N GLY A 33 2.22 3.24 -2.90
CA GLY A 33 1.99 1.82 -2.64
C GLY A 33 1.52 1.01 -3.86
N TYR A 34 1.41 1.63 -5.05
CA TYR A 34 1.05 0.95 -6.29
C TYR A 34 2.05 1.22 -7.42
N VAL A 35 2.23 0.24 -8.31
CA VAL A 35 3.06 0.30 -9.52
C VAL A 35 2.23 0.02 -10.77
N TRP A 36 2.54 0.74 -11.84
CA TRP A 36 1.93 0.50 -13.14
C TRP A 36 2.47 -0.79 -13.74
N VAL A 37 1.56 -1.74 -14.00
CA VAL A 37 1.88 -3.01 -14.65
C VAL A 37 1.32 -2.99 -16.08
N ASP A 38 2.21 -2.94 -17.06
CA ASP A 38 1.83 -2.87 -18.48
C ASP A 38 1.04 -4.09 -18.95
N SER A 39 1.27 -5.25 -18.34
CA SER A 39 0.57 -6.51 -18.64
C SER A 39 -0.91 -6.47 -18.29
N SER A 40 -1.26 -5.89 -17.14
CA SER A 40 -2.64 -5.78 -16.65
C SER A 40 -3.28 -4.42 -16.99
N LYS A 41 -2.51 -3.49 -17.55
CA LYS A 41 -2.90 -2.09 -17.81
C LYS A 41 -3.54 -1.44 -16.58
N SER A 42 -3.00 -1.77 -15.40
CA SER A 42 -3.56 -1.36 -14.12
C SER A 42 -2.46 -1.07 -13.09
N CYS A 43 -2.84 -0.35 -12.04
CA CYS A 43 -1.98 -0.09 -10.90
C CYS A 43 -2.11 -1.23 -9.89
N GLU A 44 -1.05 -2.01 -9.74
CA GLU A 44 -1.00 -3.13 -8.80
C GLU A 44 -0.26 -2.74 -7.52
N PRO A 45 -0.68 -3.24 -6.36
CA PRO A 45 -0.02 -2.93 -5.10
C PRO A 45 1.43 -3.42 -5.12
N CYS A 46 2.32 -2.68 -4.46
CA CYS A 46 3.67 -3.14 -4.20
C CYS A 46 3.68 -4.40 -3.33
N ALA A 47 4.72 -5.21 -3.47
CA ALA A 47 4.98 -6.29 -2.54
C ALA A 47 5.19 -5.71 -1.12
N VAL A 48 4.72 -6.45 -0.10
CA VAL A 48 4.90 -6.06 1.30
C VAL A 48 6.38 -5.82 1.58
N GLY A 49 6.69 -4.73 2.28
CA GLY A 49 8.06 -4.31 2.55
C GLY A 49 8.72 -3.50 1.43
N PHE A 50 8.02 -3.19 0.34
CA PHE A 50 8.51 -2.36 -0.76
C PHE A 50 7.61 -1.16 -1.05
N PHE A 51 8.22 -0.03 -1.41
CA PHE A 51 7.57 1.23 -1.72
C PHE A 51 8.37 2.05 -2.74
N GLY A 52 7.88 3.26 -3.04
CA GLY A 52 8.55 4.21 -3.93
C GLY A 52 8.32 3.95 -5.43
N PRO A 53 9.05 4.65 -6.32
CA PRO A 53 8.88 4.53 -7.76
C PRO A 53 9.10 3.08 -8.19
N LYS A 54 8.08 2.49 -8.83
CA LYS A 54 8.10 1.10 -9.29
C LYS A 54 8.38 0.06 -8.19
N CYS A 55 8.04 0.37 -6.93
CA CYS A 55 8.29 -0.51 -5.77
C CYS A 55 9.78 -0.88 -5.59
N ALA A 56 10.71 -0.01 -6.00
CA ALA A 56 12.14 -0.31 -5.98
C ALA A 56 12.81 -0.12 -4.62
N ILE A 57 12.12 0.48 -3.64
CA ILE A 57 12.68 0.83 -2.34
C ILE A 57 12.15 -0.14 -1.29
N SER A 58 13.02 -0.83 -0.57
CA SER A 58 12.61 -1.66 0.57
C SER A 58 12.48 -0.83 1.86
N CYS A 59 11.61 -1.25 2.78
CA CYS A 59 11.52 -0.62 4.10
C CYS A 59 12.87 -0.66 4.83
N GLY A 60 13.30 0.49 5.32
CA GLY A 60 14.51 0.61 6.13
C GLY A 60 14.19 0.47 7.61
N TYR A 61 15.13 -0.05 8.40
CA TYR A 61 15.02 -0.06 9.86
C TYR A 61 14.74 1.35 10.39
N PRO A 62 13.78 1.54 11.32
CA PRO A 62 13.06 0.51 12.07
C PRO A 62 11.73 0.06 11.46
N THR A 63 11.44 0.41 10.21
CA THR A 63 10.13 0.17 9.59
C THR A 63 10.04 -1.15 8.82
N TYR A 64 8.84 -1.73 8.75
CA TYR A 64 8.53 -2.95 8.00
C TYR A 64 7.06 -3.01 7.58
N GLY A 65 6.69 -4.02 6.79
CA GLY A 65 5.30 -4.34 6.45
C GLY A 65 4.75 -3.56 5.25
N GLU A 66 3.43 -3.45 5.16
CA GLU A 66 2.75 -2.70 4.08
C GLU A 66 3.04 -1.20 4.22
N ASP A 67 3.50 -0.58 3.13
CA ASP A 67 3.91 0.84 3.07
C ASP A 67 4.87 1.28 4.20
N CYS A 68 5.61 0.33 4.79
CA CYS A 68 6.50 0.58 5.92
C CYS A 68 5.81 1.22 7.14
N GLN A 69 4.52 0.96 7.34
CA GLN A 69 3.76 1.54 8.47
C GLN A 69 3.98 0.82 9.81
N SER A 70 4.60 -0.36 9.80
CA SER A 70 4.92 -1.11 11.03
C SER A 70 6.33 -0.79 11.51
N THR A 71 6.58 -0.87 12.81
CA THR A 71 7.89 -0.56 13.43
C THR A 71 8.42 -1.75 14.22
N CYS A 72 9.65 -2.16 13.93
CA CYS A 72 10.41 -3.15 14.66
C CYS A 72 10.82 -2.63 16.04
N LEU A 73 10.60 -3.45 17.07
CA LEU A 73 11.02 -3.19 18.45
C LEU A 73 12.19 -4.08 18.89
N CYS A 74 12.83 -4.75 17.95
CA CYS A 74 14.00 -5.62 18.13
C CYS A 74 15.27 -4.98 17.54
N SER A 75 16.41 -5.64 17.72
CA SER A 75 17.66 -5.22 17.09
C SER A 75 17.54 -5.20 15.55
N LYS A 76 18.32 -4.32 14.90
CA LYS A 76 18.33 -4.17 13.43
C LYS A 76 18.61 -5.49 12.70
N GLU A 77 19.42 -6.36 13.30
CA GLU A 77 19.80 -7.68 12.77
C GLU A 77 18.62 -8.67 12.74
N LEU A 78 17.61 -8.46 13.61
CA LEU A 78 16.43 -9.32 13.72
C LEU A 78 15.19 -8.74 13.02
N CYS A 79 15.30 -7.53 12.45
CA CYS A 79 14.19 -6.83 11.80
C CYS A 79 14.17 -7.11 10.30
N HIS A 80 13.24 -7.93 9.85
CA HIS A 80 12.93 -8.14 8.45
C HIS A 80 11.99 -7.05 7.93
N PHE A 81 12.34 -6.43 6.81
CA PHE A 81 11.54 -5.38 6.17
C PHE A 81 10.12 -5.85 5.75
N VAL A 82 9.89 -7.16 5.61
CA VAL A 82 8.55 -7.72 5.32
C VAL A 82 7.82 -8.20 6.57
N LEU A 83 8.54 -8.92 7.45
CA LEU A 83 7.92 -9.72 8.53
C LEU A 83 8.03 -9.04 9.90
N GLY A 84 8.90 -8.05 10.05
CA GLY A 84 9.23 -7.46 11.33
C GLY A 84 10.26 -8.29 12.08
N CYS A 85 10.10 -8.39 13.40
CA CYS A 85 11.06 -9.06 14.27
C CYS A 85 10.97 -10.59 14.18
N PHE A 86 12.11 -11.27 13.99
CA PHE A 86 12.20 -12.73 13.99
C PHE A 86 12.22 -13.38 15.39
N GLU A 87 11.86 -12.65 16.44
CA GLU A 87 11.95 -13.17 17.81
C GLU A 87 11.10 -14.43 18.00
N ASN A 88 11.71 -15.39 18.69
CA ASN A 88 11.39 -16.82 18.69
C ASN A 88 9.91 -17.17 18.82
N GLN A 89 9.54 -18.24 18.12
CA GLN A 89 8.21 -18.87 18.02
C GLN A 89 7.58 -19.28 19.36
N HIS A 90 7.12 -18.35 20.18
CA HIS A 90 6.08 -18.64 21.17
C HIS A 90 4.98 -17.58 21.09
N GLU A 91 3.82 -18.07 20.65
CA GLU A 91 2.50 -17.43 20.56
C GLU A 91 2.27 -16.39 19.43
N GLY A 92 1.48 -16.76 18.41
CA GLY A 92 0.80 -15.78 17.56
C GLY A 92 0.70 -16.05 16.06
N ARG A 93 0.52 -17.31 15.63
CA ARG A 93 0.35 -17.68 14.23
C ARG A 93 -1.10 -17.46 13.77
N TYR A 94 -1.45 -16.26 13.30
CA TYR A 94 -2.44 -16.08 12.21
C TYR A 94 -2.09 -14.83 11.41
N GLY A 95 -1.37 -15.03 10.30
CA GLY A 95 -1.29 -14.07 9.22
C GLY A 95 -2.70 -13.77 8.73
N PHE A 96 -3.16 -12.54 9.00
CA PHE A 96 -4.46 -12.08 8.57
C PHE A 96 -4.52 -12.09 7.04
N LEU A 97 -5.39 -12.95 6.51
CA LEU A 97 -6.02 -12.76 5.21
C LEU A 97 -6.66 -11.37 5.21
N LYS A 98 -6.00 -10.45 4.50
CA LYS A 98 -6.55 -9.43 3.61
C LYS A 98 -7.85 -8.75 4.08
N TRP A 99 -7.70 -7.57 4.68
CA TRP A 99 -8.66 -6.48 4.51
C TRP A 99 -7.89 -5.23 4.07
N ARG A 100 -7.76 -5.07 2.74
CA ARG A 100 -7.12 -3.92 2.12
C ARG A 100 -8.04 -2.70 2.28
N PHE A 101 -7.91 -2.00 3.40
CA PHE A 101 -8.47 -0.66 3.61
C PHE A 101 -7.32 0.34 3.68
N ILE A 102 -6.76 0.70 2.53
CA ILE A 102 -5.81 1.82 2.44
C ILE A 102 -6.63 3.11 2.44
N ARG A 103 -6.32 4.02 3.36
CA ARG A 103 -6.77 5.41 3.32
C ARG A 103 -6.10 6.09 2.13
N CYS A 104 -6.87 6.54 1.15
CA CYS A 104 -6.39 7.56 0.22
C CYS A 104 -6.19 8.86 1.02
N ASN A 105 -4.95 9.15 1.44
CA ASN A 105 -4.60 10.52 1.77
C ASN A 105 -4.31 11.23 0.44
N ALA A 106 -5.33 11.92 -0.08
CA ALA A 106 -5.15 12.88 -1.16
C ALA A 106 -4.39 14.09 -0.60
N THR A 107 -3.07 13.95 -0.42
CA THR A 107 -2.22 15.12 -0.20
C THR A 107 -2.04 15.81 -1.54
N LYS A 108 -2.72 16.96 -1.69
CA LYS A 108 -2.21 18.05 -2.52
C LYS A 108 -0.79 18.43 -2.10
#